data_AF-A0A965BBG3-F1
#
_entry.id   AF-A0A965BBG3-F1
#
_cell.length_a   1.000
_cell.length_b   1.000
_cell.length_c   1.000
_cell.angle_alpha   90.00
_cell.angle_beta   90.00
_cell.angle_gamma   90.00
#
_symmetry.space_group_name_H-M   'P 1'
#
loop_
_entity.id
_entity.type
_entity.pdbx_description
1 polymer ?
#
loop_
_entity_poly.entity_id
_entity_poly.type
_entity_poly.pdbx_seq_one_letter_code
_entity_poly.pdbx_strand_id
1 'polypeptide(L)'
;GTQAYPSARDRAAHLVSVLGLSAGEADLNSAARVLTSLPVTAREGLWQNAFEAGYRDHLLSGLTASATARQRPHTQLVSCIDTRSEGLRRHLESIEGYETLGFAGFFAVAIRFTDLLGGAPNDLCPVLISPNYDVCERPAPDAADAAARRLAGATSMAGAESAFHAAKAPALSADVRRRLRDVIAPVAPTVLDLDAMPAEDRILFAQVALTMMGLTSDFARTVVLCGHGSTTENNPYQASLDCGACGGQQGGPSARTASAILNQSEVRAGLRDLGIEIPADTVFVPAQHDTATDRVVLFDEELIPTDHRDDIARLRADLKRAGSLLAAERCAVLPGASPEPAPRQAARHVAGRSSDWAQVYPEWGLAGNAAFIVAPRDVTRGIDLQRRVFLHSYVAEVDPDGSALETILTAPLVVAQWINCQYFFSTVAPERFGAGTKTIHNVVGGAGVIAGHSGDLMLGLPWQSVSDGKRLLHEPMRLLAVVQAPLSRIDMIIDRNPILQRLFGNDWLALAGRGQPDEEWQRWTQAGWRPWAQNPCSSTGNTRSVHDEEMVP
;
A
#
# COMPACT_ATOMS: atom_id res chain seq x y z
N GLY A 1 1.57 21.38 37.90
CA GLY A 1 0.80 22.62 38.05
C GLY A 1 0.14 22.92 36.72
N THR A 2 -1.17 23.07 36.69
CA THR A 2 -1.92 23.41 35.47
C THR A 2 -1.49 24.80 35.01
N GLN A 3 -0.76 24.87 33.90
CA GLN A 3 -0.40 26.12 33.27
C GLN A 3 -1.70 26.79 32.78
N ALA A 4 -2.12 27.88 33.42
CA ALA A 4 -3.34 28.57 33.02
C ALA A 4 -3.18 29.14 31.61
N TYR A 5 -4.04 28.70 30.68
CA TYR A 5 -4.05 29.23 29.32
C TYR A 5 -4.46 30.72 29.33
N PRO A 6 -3.81 31.58 28.53
CA PRO A 6 -4.16 33.01 28.45
C PRO A 6 -5.60 33.20 27.96
N SER A 7 -6.31 34.19 28.51
CA SER A 7 -7.70 34.45 28.14
C SER A 7 -7.83 34.90 26.67
N ALA A 8 -9.02 34.85 26.09
CA ALA A 8 -9.25 35.37 24.74
C ALA A 8 -8.88 36.86 24.60
N ARG A 9 -9.06 37.63 25.68
CA ARG A 9 -8.69 39.04 25.76
C ARG A 9 -7.18 39.24 25.81
N ASP A 10 -6.47 38.46 26.61
CA ASP A 10 -4.99 38.50 26.65
C ASP A 10 -4.40 38.14 25.30
N ARG A 11 -4.98 37.13 24.64
CA ARG A 11 -4.60 36.72 23.28
C ARG A 11 -4.90 37.82 22.24
N ALA A 12 -6.02 38.53 22.37
CA ALA A 12 -6.35 39.67 21.49
C ALA A 12 -5.37 40.83 21.66
N ALA A 13 -5.04 41.19 22.90
CA ALA A 13 -4.05 42.23 23.21
C ALA A 13 -2.66 41.84 22.68
N HIS A 14 -2.27 40.58 22.84
CA HIS A 14 -1.03 40.07 22.28
C HIS A 14 -1.02 40.13 20.74
N LEU A 15 -2.11 39.75 20.07
CA LEU A 15 -2.22 39.80 18.62
C LEU A 15 -2.07 41.24 18.09
N VAL A 16 -2.76 42.21 18.72
CA VAL A 16 -2.65 43.63 18.36
C VAL A 16 -1.21 44.12 18.50
N SER A 17 -0.53 43.73 19.59
CA SER A 17 0.87 44.06 19.83
C SER A 17 1.81 43.47 18.78
N VAL A 18 1.67 42.18 18.46
CA VAL A 18 2.48 41.47 17.46
C VAL A 18 2.29 42.04 16.06
N LEU A 19 1.06 42.42 15.70
CA LEU A 19 0.74 43.02 14.41
C LEU A 19 1.09 44.51 14.31
N GLY A 20 1.57 45.13 15.40
CA GLY A 20 1.90 46.56 15.44
C GLY A 20 0.68 47.47 15.24
N LEU A 21 -0.52 46.99 15.61
CA LEU A 21 -1.77 47.73 15.44
C LEU A 21 -2.07 48.59 16.68
N SER A 22 -2.76 49.71 16.48
CA SER A 22 -3.44 50.43 17.56
C SER A 22 -4.90 49.98 17.58
N ALA A 23 -5.37 49.48 18.71
CA ALA A 23 -6.72 48.95 18.86
C ALA A 23 -7.35 49.46 20.17
N GLY A 24 -8.60 49.90 20.10
CA GLY A 24 -9.37 50.30 21.28
C GLY A 24 -10.00 49.10 21.99
N GLU A 25 -10.69 49.35 23.11
CA GLU A 25 -11.45 48.32 23.84
C GLU A 25 -12.46 47.58 22.96
N ALA A 26 -13.16 48.30 22.07
CA ALA A 26 -14.15 47.70 21.18
C ALA A 26 -13.52 46.70 20.19
N ASP A 27 -12.34 47.03 19.66
CA ASP A 27 -11.59 46.18 18.74
C ASP A 27 -11.04 44.95 19.46
N LEU A 28 -10.47 45.14 20.65
CA LEU A 28 -9.99 44.04 21.50
C LEU A 28 -11.11 43.09 21.90
N ASN A 29 -12.29 43.61 22.24
CA ASN A 29 -13.45 42.78 22.57
C ASN A 29 -13.98 42.03 21.35
N SER A 30 -13.95 42.65 20.16
CA SER A 30 -14.33 42.00 18.90
C SER A 30 -13.34 40.88 18.54
N ALA A 31 -12.04 41.15 18.61
CA ALA A 31 -10.99 40.16 18.40
C ALA A 31 -11.05 39.03 19.44
N ALA A 32 -11.31 39.36 20.71
CA ALA A 32 -11.50 38.37 21.76
C ALA A 32 -12.70 37.47 21.49
N ARG A 33 -13.83 38.00 20.99
CA ARG A 33 -14.99 37.17 20.58
C ARG A 33 -14.61 36.15 19.50
N VAL A 34 -13.86 36.56 18.47
CA VAL A 34 -13.35 35.65 17.42
C VAL A 34 -12.35 34.64 17.99
N LEU A 35 -11.49 35.05 18.93
CA LEU A 35 -10.54 34.14 19.57
C LEU A 35 -11.21 33.18 20.56
N THR A 36 -12.38 33.53 21.10
CA THR A 36 -13.20 32.63 21.93
C THR A 36 -13.79 31.51 21.11
N SER A 37 -14.16 31.74 19.84
CA SER A 37 -14.57 30.65 18.93
C SER A 37 -13.41 29.75 18.49
N LEU A 38 -12.16 30.04 18.92
CA LEU A 38 -10.97 29.23 18.70
C LEU A 38 -10.24 28.95 20.04
N PRO A 39 -10.81 28.10 20.92
CA PRO A 39 -10.18 27.71 22.18
C PRO A 39 -8.77 27.16 21.95
N VAL A 40 -7.82 27.47 22.84
CA VAL A 40 -6.41 27.02 22.68
C VAL A 40 -6.32 25.50 22.55
N THR A 41 -7.15 24.77 23.32
CA THR A 41 -7.23 23.31 23.32
C THR A 41 -7.74 22.72 22.01
N ALA A 42 -8.48 23.48 21.19
CA ALA A 42 -9.03 23.00 19.92
C ALA A 42 -8.14 23.36 18.71
N ARG A 43 -7.12 24.20 18.89
CA ARG A 43 -6.33 24.75 17.77
C ARG A 43 -5.57 23.68 16.99
N GLU A 44 -4.93 22.76 17.69
CA GLU A 44 -4.13 21.69 17.06
C GLU A 44 -5.01 20.81 16.18
N GLY A 45 -6.18 20.39 16.68
CA GLY A 45 -7.15 19.64 15.90
C GLY A 45 -7.71 20.42 14.71
N LEU A 46 -7.99 21.72 14.87
CA LEU A 46 -8.46 22.57 13.77
C LEU A 46 -7.40 22.77 12.68
N TRP A 47 -6.14 22.98 13.06
CA TRP A 47 -5.03 23.09 12.10
C TRP A 47 -4.77 21.78 11.40
N GLN A 48 -4.83 20.65 12.11
CA GLN A 48 -4.75 19.33 11.52
C GLN A 48 -5.89 19.10 10.52
N ASN A 49 -7.13 19.43 10.88
CA ASN A 49 -8.28 19.33 9.97
C ASN A 49 -8.10 20.20 8.73
N ALA A 50 -7.63 21.44 8.88
CA ALA A 50 -7.40 22.35 7.76
C ALA A 50 -6.27 21.88 6.83
N PHE A 51 -5.17 21.39 7.41
CA PHE A 51 -4.06 20.79 6.66
C PHE A 51 -4.53 19.58 5.85
N GLU A 52 -5.31 18.70 6.48
CA GLU A 52 -5.86 17.52 5.82
C GLU A 52 -6.88 17.87 4.73
N ALA A 53 -7.77 18.84 4.98
CA ALA A 53 -8.78 19.27 4.03
C ALA A 53 -8.17 19.74 2.70
N GLY A 54 -7.06 20.49 2.74
CA GLY A 54 -6.39 20.97 1.54
C GLY A 54 -6.02 19.86 0.55
N TYR A 55 -5.46 18.76 1.03
CA TYR A 55 -5.15 17.60 0.19
C TYR A 55 -6.42 16.83 -0.21
N ARG A 56 -7.35 16.61 0.74
CA ARG A 56 -8.55 15.81 0.50
C ARG A 56 -9.46 16.44 -0.56
N ASP A 57 -9.65 17.76 -0.49
CA ASP A 57 -10.46 18.51 -1.46
C ASP A 57 -9.82 18.48 -2.85
N HIS A 58 -8.49 18.62 -2.93
CA HIS A 58 -7.76 18.49 -4.18
C HIS A 58 -7.86 17.09 -4.78
N LEU A 59 -7.72 16.05 -3.96
CA LEU A 59 -7.86 14.67 -4.41
C LEU A 59 -9.27 14.40 -4.95
N LEU A 60 -10.31 14.69 -4.15
CA LEU A 60 -11.70 14.38 -4.52
C LEU A 60 -12.18 15.16 -5.75
N SER A 61 -11.73 16.41 -5.93
CA SER A 61 -12.01 17.19 -7.14
C SER A 61 -11.29 16.68 -8.38
N GLY A 62 -10.15 16.01 -8.22
CA GLY A 62 -9.42 15.36 -9.31
C GLY A 62 -10.01 14.02 -9.73
N LEU A 63 -10.73 13.31 -8.84
CA LEU A 63 -11.34 12.02 -9.14
C LEU A 63 -12.48 12.20 -10.15
N THR A 64 -12.29 11.66 -11.35
CA THR A 64 -13.25 11.74 -12.45
C THR A 64 -13.54 10.35 -12.97
N ALA A 65 -14.79 10.09 -13.35
CA ALA A 65 -15.12 8.88 -14.08
C ALA A 65 -15.09 9.19 -15.56
N SER A 66 -14.11 8.62 -16.27
CA SER A 66 -14.05 8.70 -17.73
C SER A 66 -14.31 7.33 -18.31
N ALA A 67 -15.54 7.09 -18.75
CA ALA A 67 -15.89 5.88 -19.49
C ALA A 67 -15.22 5.95 -20.87
N THR A 68 -14.15 5.19 -21.07
CA THR A 68 -13.56 4.99 -22.41
C THR A 68 -14.09 3.71 -23.03
N ALA A 69 -14.27 3.71 -24.35
CA ALA A 69 -14.71 2.52 -25.08
C ALA A 69 -13.72 1.38 -24.84
N ARG A 70 -14.20 0.29 -24.24
CA ARG A 70 -13.37 -0.88 -23.88
C ARG A 70 -13.05 -1.70 -25.12
N GLN A 71 -11.82 -1.59 -25.63
CA GLN A 71 -11.21 -2.65 -26.41
C GLN A 71 -10.61 -3.66 -25.44
N ARG A 72 -10.67 -4.97 -25.76
CA ARG A 72 -10.06 -6.01 -24.93
C ARG A 72 -8.55 -5.71 -24.78
N PRO A 73 -8.05 -5.43 -23.57
CA PRO A 73 -6.63 -5.16 -23.37
C PRO A 73 -5.83 -6.44 -23.69
N HIS A 74 -4.62 -6.27 -24.20
CA HIS A 74 -3.74 -7.43 -24.38
C HIS A 74 -3.21 -7.93 -23.03
N THR A 75 -3.11 -7.04 -22.04
CA THR A 75 -2.68 -7.40 -20.69
C THR A 75 -3.46 -6.62 -19.63
N GLN A 76 -4.02 -7.37 -18.67
CA GLN A 76 -4.50 -6.84 -17.40
C GLN A 76 -3.44 -7.10 -16.33
N LEU A 77 -3.09 -6.10 -15.52
CA LEU A 77 -2.18 -6.25 -14.40
C LEU A 77 -2.88 -5.88 -13.09
N VAL A 78 -3.10 -6.86 -12.23
CA VAL A 78 -3.62 -6.66 -10.87
C VAL A 78 -2.42 -6.48 -9.95
N SER A 79 -2.11 -5.24 -9.56
CA SER A 79 -1.04 -4.95 -8.61
C SER A 79 -1.54 -4.98 -7.17
N CYS A 80 -0.63 -5.13 -6.22
CA CYS A 80 -0.93 -4.80 -4.82
C CYS A 80 -1.54 -3.38 -4.69
N ILE A 81 -2.40 -3.19 -3.70
CA ILE A 81 -2.96 -1.90 -3.28
C ILE A 81 -1.89 -0.90 -2.80
N ASP A 82 -0.67 -1.36 -2.53
CA ASP A 82 0.45 -0.57 -2.03
C ASP A 82 0.66 0.72 -2.85
N THR A 83 0.88 1.86 -2.18
CA THR A 83 0.99 3.15 -2.85
C THR A 83 2.21 3.24 -3.77
N ARG A 84 3.25 2.44 -3.51
CA ARG A 84 4.45 2.36 -4.36
C ARG A 84 4.18 1.66 -5.70
N SER A 85 3.10 0.89 -5.81
CA SER A 85 2.67 0.26 -7.07
C SER A 85 1.93 1.24 -8.00
N GLU A 86 1.47 2.40 -7.51
CA GLU A 86 0.73 3.38 -8.32
C GLU A 86 1.54 3.90 -9.51
N GLY A 87 2.77 4.38 -9.28
CA GLY A 87 3.60 4.88 -10.37
C GLY A 87 3.91 3.81 -11.43
N LEU A 88 4.10 2.55 -11.03
CA LEU A 88 4.33 1.44 -11.97
C LEU A 88 3.12 1.25 -12.89
N ARG A 89 1.91 1.21 -12.31
CA ARG A 89 0.66 1.11 -13.05
C ARG A 89 0.50 2.28 -14.04
N ARG A 90 0.71 3.51 -13.57
CA ARG A 90 0.60 4.72 -14.42
C ARG A 90 1.58 4.70 -15.60
N HIS A 91 2.82 4.28 -15.38
CA HIS A 91 3.80 4.14 -16.47
C HIS A 91 3.44 3.02 -17.44
N LEU A 92 2.87 1.90 -16.99
CA LEU A 92 2.38 0.83 -17.87
C LEU A 92 1.19 1.26 -18.70
N GLU A 93 0.21 1.95 -18.11
CA GLU A 93 -0.98 2.41 -18.83
C GLU A 93 -0.70 3.54 -19.83
N SER A 94 0.48 4.15 -19.76
CA SER A 94 0.96 5.04 -20.83
C SER A 94 1.30 4.29 -22.13
N ILE A 95 1.38 2.95 -22.07
CA ILE A 95 1.55 2.06 -23.20
C ILE A 95 0.17 1.51 -23.58
N GLU A 96 -0.21 1.63 -24.85
CA GLU A 96 -1.51 1.15 -25.33
C GLU A 96 -1.69 -0.36 -25.10
N GLY A 97 -2.91 -0.76 -24.75
CA GLY A 97 -3.27 -2.18 -24.57
C GLY A 97 -3.09 -2.73 -23.16
N TYR A 98 -2.71 -1.89 -22.19
CA TYR A 98 -2.70 -2.21 -20.76
C TYR A 98 -3.95 -1.70 -20.02
N GLU A 99 -4.47 -2.56 -19.15
CA GLU A 99 -5.40 -2.19 -18.07
C GLU A 99 -4.77 -2.60 -16.74
N THR A 100 -4.85 -1.75 -15.72
CA THR A 100 -4.34 -2.11 -14.39
C THR A 100 -5.46 -2.12 -13.37
N LEU A 101 -5.34 -2.98 -12.37
CA LEU A 101 -6.25 -3.04 -11.23
C LEU A 101 -5.42 -3.02 -9.94
N GLY A 102 -6.08 -2.65 -8.83
CA GLY A 102 -5.49 -2.72 -7.51
C GLY A 102 -6.21 -3.75 -6.66
N PHE A 103 -5.46 -4.63 -5.99
CA PHE A 103 -6.02 -5.62 -5.07
C PHE A 103 -5.08 -5.88 -3.90
N ALA A 104 -5.58 -6.40 -2.78
CA ALA A 104 -4.73 -6.74 -1.65
C ALA A 104 -3.71 -7.84 -2.05
N GLY A 105 -2.43 -7.65 -1.72
CA GLY A 105 -1.33 -8.47 -2.25
C GLY A 105 -1.35 -9.96 -1.91
N PHE A 106 -2.24 -10.39 -1.01
CA PHE A 106 -2.47 -11.81 -0.71
C PHE A 106 -3.50 -12.47 -1.65
N PHE A 107 -4.15 -11.72 -2.55
CA PHE A 107 -5.04 -12.23 -3.61
C PHE A 107 -6.19 -13.14 -3.12
N ALA A 108 -6.74 -12.86 -1.93
CA ALA A 108 -7.78 -13.64 -1.27
C ALA A 108 -7.38 -15.08 -0.89
N VAL A 109 -6.11 -15.47 -1.10
CA VAL A 109 -5.57 -16.77 -0.71
C VAL A 109 -4.86 -16.67 0.63
N ALA A 110 -5.63 -16.80 1.73
CA ALA A 110 -5.07 -16.81 3.07
C ALA A 110 -4.37 -18.15 3.35
N ILE A 111 -3.05 -18.18 3.17
CA ILE A 111 -2.24 -19.40 3.23
C ILE A 111 -1.06 -19.25 4.20
N ARG A 112 -0.62 -20.38 4.73
CA ARG A 112 0.67 -20.53 5.39
C ARG A 112 1.66 -21.10 4.38
N PHE A 113 2.71 -20.35 4.07
CA PHE A 113 3.64 -20.68 3.00
C PHE A 113 4.98 -21.17 3.53
N THR A 114 5.49 -22.26 2.94
CA THR A 114 6.86 -22.75 3.16
C THR A 114 7.61 -22.78 1.82
N ASP A 115 8.76 -22.11 1.74
CA ASP A 115 9.57 -22.07 0.53
C ASP A 115 10.36 -23.37 0.29
N LEU A 116 11.01 -23.49 -0.87
CA LEU A 116 11.80 -24.66 -1.22
C LEU A 116 12.97 -24.92 -0.25
N LEU A 117 13.55 -23.86 0.33
CA LEU A 117 14.66 -23.95 1.29
C LEU A 117 14.19 -24.43 2.66
N GLY A 118 12.89 -24.39 2.93
CA GLY A 118 12.26 -24.76 4.18
C GLY A 118 12.38 -23.66 5.24
N GLY A 119 12.41 -24.05 6.51
CA GLY A 119 12.45 -23.11 7.63
C GLY A 119 11.08 -22.86 8.25
N ALA A 120 10.96 -21.78 9.02
CA ALA A 120 9.69 -21.41 9.64
C ALA A 120 8.70 -20.94 8.57
N PRO A 121 7.47 -21.46 8.56
CA PRO A 121 6.47 -21.04 7.58
C PRO A 121 6.01 -19.60 7.85
N ASN A 122 5.57 -18.92 6.80
CA ASN A 122 5.08 -17.55 6.85
C ASN A 122 3.58 -17.50 6.60
N ASP A 123 2.83 -16.80 7.46
CA ASP A 123 1.41 -16.54 7.24
C ASP A 123 1.27 -15.41 6.22
N LEU A 124 0.73 -15.72 5.04
CA LEU A 124 0.56 -14.77 3.94
C LEU A 124 -0.89 -14.27 3.88
N CYS A 125 -1.29 -13.55 4.91
CA CYS A 125 -2.58 -12.90 5.01
C CYS A 125 -2.51 -11.68 5.94
N PRO A 126 -3.51 -10.79 5.93
CA PRO A 126 -3.61 -9.74 6.94
C PRO A 126 -3.62 -10.35 8.34
N VAL A 127 -2.99 -9.68 9.32
CA VAL A 127 -2.93 -10.13 10.73
C VAL A 127 -4.32 -10.38 11.36
N LEU A 128 -5.37 -9.79 10.78
CA LEU A 128 -6.77 -9.97 11.20
C LEU A 128 -7.37 -11.31 10.77
N ILE A 129 -6.69 -12.06 9.89
CA ILE A 129 -7.16 -13.28 9.25
C ILE A 129 -6.15 -14.40 9.59
N SER A 130 -6.66 -15.61 9.85
CA SER A 130 -5.81 -16.80 9.99
C SER A 130 -5.68 -17.52 8.65
N PRO A 131 -4.52 -18.12 8.34
CA PRO A 131 -4.36 -18.92 7.14
C PRO A 131 -5.23 -20.17 7.21
N ASN A 132 -5.83 -20.55 6.09
CA ASN A 132 -6.73 -21.70 6.00
C ASN A 132 -6.02 -22.98 5.57
N TYR A 133 -4.92 -22.85 4.81
CA TYR A 133 -4.20 -23.99 4.22
C TYR A 133 -2.70 -23.77 4.28
N ASP A 134 -1.96 -24.86 4.45
CA ASP A 134 -0.52 -24.90 4.23
C ASP A 134 -0.23 -25.12 2.73
N VAL A 135 0.65 -24.27 2.18
CA VAL A 135 1.12 -24.36 0.79
C VAL A 135 2.64 -24.43 0.81
N CYS A 136 3.18 -25.48 0.20
CA CYS A 136 4.61 -25.72 0.16
C CYS A 136 5.13 -25.58 -1.27
N GLU A 137 6.30 -24.98 -1.41
CA GLU A 137 7.03 -24.96 -2.67
C GLU A 137 7.82 -26.27 -2.83
N ARG A 138 7.58 -26.98 -3.94
CA ARG A 138 8.27 -28.23 -4.30
C ARG A 138 9.09 -28.03 -5.58
N PRO A 139 10.16 -28.81 -5.81
CA PRO A 139 10.82 -28.83 -7.12
C PRO A 139 9.81 -29.14 -8.23
N ALA A 140 9.91 -28.46 -9.37
CA ALA A 140 9.17 -28.88 -10.56
C ALA A 140 9.60 -30.32 -10.97
N PRO A 141 8.75 -31.09 -11.68
CA PRO A 141 9.02 -32.50 -11.98
C PRO A 141 10.41 -32.80 -12.57
N ASP A 142 10.92 -31.91 -13.42
CA ASP A 142 12.22 -32.05 -14.09
C ASP A 142 13.35 -31.20 -13.43
N ALA A 143 13.09 -30.63 -12.26
CA ALA A 143 13.99 -29.69 -11.57
C ALA A 143 14.62 -30.24 -10.29
N ALA A 144 14.48 -31.53 -9.98
CA ALA A 144 14.98 -32.14 -8.75
C ALA A 144 16.50 -31.88 -8.53
N ASP A 145 17.32 -32.08 -9.55
CA ASP A 145 18.77 -31.83 -9.48
C ASP A 145 19.10 -30.34 -9.27
N ALA A 146 18.33 -29.44 -9.90
CA ALA A 146 18.50 -28.00 -9.74
C ALA A 146 18.13 -27.56 -8.33
N ALA A 147 17.04 -28.10 -7.78
CA ALA A 147 16.60 -27.86 -6.41
C ALA A 147 17.62 -28.38 -5.39
N ALA A 148 18.17 -29.59 -5.61
CA ALA A 148 19.21 -30.15 -4.75
C ALA A 148 20.47 -29.25 -4.73
N ARG A 149 20.90 -28.73 -5.89
CA ARG A 149 22.00 -27.76 -5.98
C ARG A 149 21.68 -26.45 -5.26
N ARG A 150 20.44 -25.94 -5.40
CA ARG A 150 20.00 -24.73 -4.71
C ARG A 150 20.04 -24.89 -3.19
N LEU A 151 19.50 -25.99 -2.69
CA LEU A 151 19.50 -26.33 -1.26
C LEU A 151 20.93 -26.43 -0.71
N ALA A 152 21.78 -27.23 -1.36
CA ALA A 152 23.17 -27.38 -0.95
C ALA A 152 23.94 -26.05 -0.98
N GLY A 153 23.73 -25.25 -2.03
CA GLY A 153 24.33 -23.92 -2.18
C GLY A 153 23.88 -22.94 -1.08
N ALA A 154 22.59 -22.92 -0.77
CA ALA A 154 22.03 -22.06 0.27
C ALA A 154 22.59 -22.42 1.67
N THR A 155 22.64 -23.71 2.01
CA THR A 155 23.27 -24.17 3.26
C THR A 155 24.75 -23.79 3.32
N SER A 156 25.48 -23.95 2.22
CA SER A 156 26.90 -23.57 2.14
C SER A 156 27.10 -22.07 2.36
N MET A 157 26.23 -21.25 1.76
CA MET A 157 26.29 -19.79 1.93
C MET A 157 25.90 -19.34 3.34
N ALA A 158 24.90 -19.95 3.98
CA ALA A 158 24.50 -19.59 5.35
C ALA A 158 25.65 -19.77 6.35
N GLY A 159 26.43 -20.86 6.19
CA GLY A 159 27.66 -21.08 6.95
C GLY A 159 28.76 -20.05 6.64
N ALA A 160 28.81 -19.53 5.41
CA ALA A 160 29.77 -18.52 4.99
C ALA A 160 29.36 -17.07 5.34
N GLU A 161 28.07 -16.72 5.36
CA GLU A 161 27.56 -15.40 5.75
C GLU A 161 27.90 -15.07 7.20
N SER A 162 27.82 -16.07 8.09
CA SER A 162 28.27 -15.94 9.49
C SER A 162 29.76 -15.59 9.58
N ALA A 163 30.59 -16.09 8.66
CA ALA A 163 32.02 -15.74 8.55
C ALA A 163 32.25 -14.41 7.79
N PHE A 164 31.38 -14.04 6.84
CA PHE A 164 31.50 -12.82 6.03
C PHE A 164 31.05 -11.56 6.79
N HIS A 165 30.04 -11.67 7.66
CA HIS A 165 29.68 -10.61 8.62
C HIS A 165 30.85 -10.29 9.57
N ALA A 166 31.71 -11.29 9.88
CA ALA A 166 32.94 -11.07 10.62
C ALA A 166 34.04 -10.36 9.78
N ALA A 167 33.99 -10.47 8.45
CA ALA A 167 35.02 -9.95 7.54
C ALA A 167 34.75 -8.53 7.00
N LYS A 168 33.54 -7.96 7.15
CA LYS A 168 33.15 -6.60 6.70
C LYS A 168 33.80 -6.14 5.38
N ALA A 169 33.87 -7.01 4.37
CA ALA A 169 34.58 -6.70 3.12
C ALA A 169 33.67 -5.94 2.13
N PRO A 170 33.91 -4.64 1.84
CA PRO A 170 33.07 -3.83 0.95
C PRO A 170 33.39 -4.04 -0.55
N ALA A 171 34.25 -5.00 -0.89
CA ALA A 171 35.03 -4.95 -2.14
C ALA A 171 34.32 -5.46 -3.40
N LEU A 172 33.15 -6.09 -3.30
CA LEU A 172 32.44 -6.64 -4.45
C LEU A 172 31.14 -5.88 -4.71
N SER A 173 30.97 -5.43 -5.96
CA SER A 173 29.70 -4.85 -6.40
C SER A 173 28.55 -5.86 -6.21
N ALA A 174 27.35 -5.35 -5.95
CA ALA A 174 26.18 -6.19 -5.74
C ALA A 174 25.84 -7.10 -6.92
N ASP A 175 26.08 -6.63 -8.14
CA ASP A 175 25.93 -7.46 -9.34
C ASP A 175 26.87 -8.67 -9.32
N VAL A 176 28.10 -8.51 -8.83
CA VAL A 176 29.05 -9.60 -8.68
C VAL A 176 28.62 -10.54 -7.56
N ARG A 177 28.19 -10.01 -6.40
CA ARG A 177 27.66 -10.84 -5.30
C ARG A 177 26.46 -11.68 -5.72
N ARG A 178 25.50 -11.07 -6.41
CA ARG A 178 24.33 -11.77 -6.96
C ARG A 178 24.74 -12.84 -7.96
N ARG A 179 25.64 -12.55 -8.90
CA ARG A 179 26.14 -13.56 -9.85
C ARG A 179 26.84 -14.72 -9.15
N LEU A 180 27.66 -14.44 -8.12
CA LEU A 180 28.28 -15.49 -7.32
C LEU A 180 27.24 -16.33 -6.59
N ARG A 181 26.22 -15.69 -6.00
CA ARG A 181 25.08 -16.35 -5.38
C ARG A 181 24.33 -17.25 -6.36
N ASP A 182 24.04 -16.77 -7.56
CA ASP A 182 23.33 -17.52 -8.60
C ASP A 182 24.17 -18.70 -9.14
N VAL A 183 25.50 -18.63 -9.06
CA VAL A 183 26.39 -19.75 -9.39
C VAL A 183 26.45 -20.78 -8.27
N ILE A 184 26.50 -20.33 -7.00
CA ILE A 184 26.61 -21.21 -5.83
C ILE A 184 25.27 -21.89 -5.50
N ALA A 185 24.18 -21.14 -5.57
CA ALA A 185 22.82 -21.56 -5.25
C ALA A 185 21.87 -21.15 -6.41
N PRO A 186 21.96 -21.82 -7.57
CA PRO A 186 21.16 -21.46 -8.74
C PRO A 186 19.66 -21.51 -8.44
N VAL A 187 18.89 -20.63 -9.08
CA VAL A 187 17.42 -20.68 -8.99
C VAL A 187 16.95 -21.99 -9.63
N ALA A 188 16.09 -22.71 -8.92
CA ALA A 188 15.48 -23.93 -9.40
C ALA A 188 14.00 -23.64 -9.75
N PRO A 189 13.50 -24.13 -10.89
CA PRO A 189 12.06 -24.14 -11.17
C PRO A 189 11.30 -24.90 -10.08
N THR A 190 10.19 -24.34 -9.63
CA THR A 190 9.39 -24.89 -8.53
C THR A 190 7.91 -24.84 -8.88
N VAL A 191 7.14 -25.70 -8.22
CA VAL A 191 5.69 -25.72 -8.29
C VAL A 191 5.11 -25.60 -6.89
N LEU A 192 3.91 -25.07 -6.78
CA LEU A 192 3.19 -25.01 -5.53
C LEU A 192 2.41 -26.30 -5.31
N ASP A 193 2.54 -26.85 -4.11
CA ASP A 193 1.71 -27.92 -3.61
C ASP A 193 0.37 -27.38 -3.14
N LEU A 194 -0.70 -27.73 -3.86
CA LEU A 194 -2.08 -27.37 -3.56
C LEU A 194 -2.91 -28.59 -3.15
N ASP A 195 -2.27 -29.74 -2.87
CA ASP A 195 -2.96 -31.00 -2.57
C ASP A 195 -3.78 -30.91 -1.28
N ALA A 196 -3.34 -30.07 -0.34
CA ALA A 196 -4.05 -29.80 0.91
C ALA A 196 -5.35 -28.98 0.74
N MET A 197 -5.57 -28.36 -0.44
CA MET A 197 -6.72 -27.50 -0.72
C MET A 197 -7.68 -28.20 -1.69
N PRO A 198 -8.87 -28.65 -1.21
CA PRO A 198 -9.91 -29.27 -2.03
C PRO A 198 -10.34 -28.41 -3.22
N ALA A 199 -10.83 -29.06 -4.28
CA ALA A 199 -11.27 -28.39 -5.50
C ALA A 199 -12.39 -27.35 -5.25
N GLU A 200 -13.36 -27.68 -4.39
CA GLU A 200 -14.46 -26.78 -4.01
C GLU A 200 -13.93 -25.49 -3.35
N ASP A 201 -12.94 -25.61 -2.46
CA ASP A 201 -12.31 -24.47 -1.81
C ASP A 201 -11.51 -23.63 -2.81
N ARG A 202 -10.79 -24.27 -3.74
CA ARG A 202 -10.08 -23.58 -4.83
C ARG A 202 -11.04 -22.79 -5.73
N ILE A 203 -12.21 -23.34 -6.04
CA ILE A 203 -13.28 -22.66 -6.81
C ILE A 203 -13.79 -21.46 -6.02
N LEU A 204 -14.10 -21.63 -4.73
CA LEU A 204 -14.57 -20.57 -3.87
C LEU A 204 -13.54 -19.42 -3.76
N PHE A 205 -12.26 -19.74 -3.54
CA PHE A 205 -11.19 -18.74 -3.52
C PHE A 205 -11.13 -17.94 -4.82
N ALA A 206 -11.17 -18.63 -5.96
CA ALA A 206 -11.14 -17.99 -7.26
C ALA A 206 -12.35 -17.07 -7.49
N GLN A 207 -13.55 -17.52 -7.12
CA GLN A 207 -14.78 -16.73 -7.22
C GLN A 207 -14.69 -15.46 -6.37
N VAL A 208 -14.31 -15.62 -5.09
CA VAL A 208 -14.18 -14.50 -4.14
C VAL A 208 -13.12 -13.50 -4.64
N ALA A 209 -11.95 -13.98 -5.06
CA ALA A 209 -10.88 -13.13 -5.56
C ALA A 209 -11.33 -12.28 -6.77
N LEU A 210 -11.91 -12.92 -7.80
CA LEU A 210 -12.35 -12.25 -9.02
C LEU A 210 -13.50 -11.27 -8.76
N THR A 211 -14.46 -11.64 -7.92
CA THR A 211 -15.58 -10.77 -7.53
C THR A 211 -15.09 -9.54 -6.77
N MET A 212 -14.22 -9.73 -5.77
CA MET A 212 -13.67 -8.62 -5.00
C MET A 212 -12.78 -7.68 -5.83
N MET A 213 -12.12 -8.18 -6.88
CA MET A 213 -11.37 -7.37 -7.85
C MET A 213 -12.28 -6.56 -8.79
N GLY A 214 -13.56 -6.95 -8.91
CA GLY A 214 -14.44 -6.49 -9.99
C GLY A 214 -14.05 -7.05 -11.36
N LEU A 215 -13.27 -8.13 -11.41
CA LEU A 215 -12.77 -8.76 -12.64
C LEU A 215 -13.51 -10.08 -12.90
N THR A 216 -14.80 -9.98 -13.25
CA THR A 216 -15.67 -11.13 -13.52
C THR A 216 -15.98 -11.30 -15.01
N SER A 217 -15.54 -10.37 -15.84
CA SER A 217 -15.72 -10.34 -17.31
C SER A 217 -14.58 -9.56 -17.97
N ASP A 218 -14.57 -9.50 -19.31
CA ASP A 218 -13.61 -8.74 -20.11
C ASP A 218 -12.12 -9.09 -19.84
N PHE A 219 -11.85 -10.36 -19.58
CA PHE A 219 -10.50 -10.85 -19.32
C PHE A 219 -9.55 -10.63 -20.52
N ALA A 220 -8.38 -10.06 -20.25
CA ALA A 220 -7.27 -9.98 -21.19
C ALA A 220 -6.76 -11.39 -21.58
N ARG A 221 -6.00 -11.46 -22.67
CA ARG A 221 -5.25 -12.69 -23.02
C ARG A 221 -4.21 -13.03 -21.95
N THR A 222 -3.56 -12.02 -21.37
CA THR A 222 -2.65 -12.19 -20.24
C THR A 222 -3.15 -11.42 -19.03
N VAL A 223 -3.41 -12.11 -17.91
CA VAL A 223 -3.77 -11.47 -16.63
C VAL A 223 -2.62 -11.68 -15.64
N VAL A 224 -1.97 -10.61 -15.22
CA VAL A 224 -0.84 -10.67 -14.30
C VAL A 224 -1.33 -10.42 -12.88
N LEU A 225 -1.10 -11.35 -11.96
CA LEU A 225 -1.26 -11.12 -10.54
C LEU A 225 0.10 -10.72 -9.96
N CYS A 226 0.24 -9.44 -9.58
CA CYS A 226 1.51 -8.86 -9.19
C CYS A 226 1.51 -8.48 -7.71
N GLY A 227 2.05 -9.37 -6.87
CA GLY A 227 2.37 -9.05 -5.48
C GLY A 227 3.53 -8.06 -5.41
N HIS A 228 3.92 -7.63 -4.21
CA HIS A 228 5.15 -6.85 -4.04
C HIS A 228 5.98 -7.35 -2.87
N GLY A 229 7.25 -6.95 -2.88
CA GLY A 229 8.19 -7.09 -1.77
C GLY A 229 9.26 -6.01 -1.89
N SER A 230 10.16 -5.93 -0.93
CA SER A 230 11.24 -4.95 -0.90
C SER A 230 12.57 -5.64 -0.59
N THR A 231 13.43 -5.76 -1.60
CA THR A 231 14.76 -6.37 -1.39
C THR A 231 15.76 -5.29 -1.00
N THR A 232 16.28 -5.34 0.23
CA THR A 232 17.38 -4.47 0.68
C THR A 232 18.34 -5.24 1.57
N GLU A 233 19.64 -4.92 1.54
CA GLU A 233 20.65 -5.62 2.36
C GLU A 233 20.59 -5.18 3.83
N ASN A 234 20.43 -3.88 4.09
CA ASN A 234 20.28 -3.32 5.44
C ASN A 234 18.79 -3.21 5.82
N ASN A 235 18.18 -4.35 6.14
CA ASN A 235 16.72 -4.45 6.28
C ASN A 235 16.19 -4.85 7.68
N PRO A 236 16.55 -4.15 8.76
CA PRO A 236 15.92 -4.40 10.07
C PRO A 236 14.41 -4.09 10.10
N TYR A 237 13.89 -3.47 9.03
CA TYR A 237 12.49 -3.05 8.88
C TYR A 237 11.78 -3.79 7.75
N GLN A 238 12.24 -5.00 7.39
CA GLN A 238 11.73 -5.75 6.25
C GLN A 238 10.21 -5.87 6.28
N ALA A 239 9.62 -6.25 7.41
CA ALA A 239 8.18 -6.41 7.54
C ALA A 239 7.37 -5.12 7.28
N SER A 240 7.98 -3.94 7.47
CA SER A 240 7.33 -2.65 7.16
C SER A 240 7.48 -2.23 5.69
N LEU A 241 8.44 -2.82 4.97
CA LEU A 241 8.69 -2.55 3.55
C LEU A 241 8.05 -3.61 2.64
N ASP A 242 7.91 -4.85 3.12
CA ASP A 242 7.14 -5.90 2.46
C ASP A 242 5.63 -5.63 2.59
N CYS A 243 4.79 -6.58 2.16
CA CYS A 243 3.36 -6.33 2.03
C CYS A 243 2.62 -6.43 3.36
N GLY A 244 2.03 -5.32 3.82
CA GLY A 244 1.18 -5.30 5.00
C GLY A 244 -0.07 -6.20 4.87
N ALA A 245 -0.60 -6.36 3.66
CA ALA A 245 -1.72 -7.28 3.39
C ALA A 245 -1.29 -8.77 3.38
N CYS A 246 0.01 -9.05 3.35
CA CYS A 246 0.58 -10.40 3.51
C CYS A 246 1.29 -10.54 4.86
N GLY A 247 0.88 -9.79 5.89
CA GLY A 247 1.46 -9.91 7.23
C GLY A 247 2.90 -9.41 7.36
N GLY A 248 3.32 -8.50 6.46
CA GLY A 248 4.72 -8.04 6.40
C GLY A 248 5.64 -8.99 5.64
N GLN A 249 5.08 -9.83 4.76
CA GLN A 249 5.82 -10.77 3.92
C GLN A 249 5.72 -10.38 2.44
N GLN A 250 6.55 -10.98 1.60
CA GLN A 250 6.49 -10.76 0.16
C GLN A 250 5.24 -11.39 -0.45
N GLY A 251 4.58 -10.69 -1.37
CA GLY A 251 3.34 -11.14 -2.00
C GLY A 251 3.51 -12.11 -3.17
N GLY A 252 4.74 -12.41 -3.59
CA GLY A 252 5.03 -13.32 -4.71
C GLY A 252 4.42 -14.72 -4.56
N PRO A 253 4.57 -15.41 -3.41
CA PRO A 253 3.98 -16.73 -3.23
C PRO A 253 2.45 -16.73 -3.27
N SER A 254 1.78 -15.68 -2.76
CA SER A 254 0.33 -15.52 -2.89
C SER A 254 -0.08 -15.34 -4.35
N ALA A 255 0.65 -14.53 -5.12
CA ALA A 255 0.40 -14.34 -6.55
C ALA A 255 0.55 -15.67 -7.33
N ARG A 256 1.59 -16.45 -7.03
CA ARG A 256 1.81 -17.79 -7.59
C ARG A 256 0.67 -18.74 -7.25
N THR A 257 0.22 -18.76 -5.98
CA THR A 257 -0.88 -19.60 -5.51
C THR A 257 -2.17 -19.27 -6.24
N ALA A 258 -2.55 -17.99 -6.27
CA ALA A 258 -3.77 -17.54 -6.94
C ALA A 258 -3.72 -17.83 -8.46
N SER A 259 -2.59 -17.58 -9.11
CA SER A 259 -2.44 -17.85 -10.56
C SER A 259 -2.50 -19.35 -10.87
N ALA A 260 -1.87 -20.19 -10.04
CA ALA A 260 -1.94 -21.64 -10.18
C ALA A 260 -3.38 -22.15 -10.05
N ILE A 261 -4.15 -21.65 -9.07
CA ILE A 261 -5.56 -22.00 -8.89
C ILE A 261 -6.39 -21.56 -10.12
N LEU A 262 -6.27 -20.31 -10.56
CA LEU A 262 -7.04 -19.74 -11.66
C LEU A 262 -6.75 -20.37 -13.04
N ASN A 263 -5.60 -21.02 -13.19
CA ASN A 263 -5.22 -21.75 -14.39
C ASN A 263 -5.69 -23.21 -14.42
N GLN A 264 -6.23 -23.77 -13.32
CA GLN A 264 -6.73 -25.14 -13.29
C GLN A 264 -8.03 -25.28 -14.08
N SER A 265 -8.11 -26.33 -14.91
CA SER A 265 -9.29 -26.61 -15.75
C SER A 265 -10.56 -26.88 -14.93
N GLU A 266 -10.43 -27.59 -13.81
CA GLU A 266 -11.51 -27.87 -12.86
C GLU A 266 -12.04 -26.57 -12.21
N VAL A 267 -11.14 -25.69 -11.77
CA VAL A 267 -11.52 -24.39 -11.19
C VAL A 267 -12.24 -23.53 -12.23
N ARG A 268 -11.71 -23.46 -13.46
CA ARG A 268 -12.37 -22.73 -14.55
C ARG A 268 -13.72 -23.33 -14.92
N ALA A 269 -13.93 -24.63 -14.75
CA ALA A 269 -15.24 -25.25 -14.94
C ALA A 269 -16.23 -24.82 -13.86
N GLY A 270 -15.84 -24.90 -12.58
CA GLY A 270 -16.67 -24.43 -11.47
C GLY A 270 -17.00 -22.94 -11.55
N LEU A 271 -16.06 -22.10 -11.97
CA LEU A 271 -16.31 -20.66 -12.18
C LEU A 271 -17.36 -20.39 -13.26
N ARG A 272 -17.38 -21.19 -14.35
CA ARG A 272 -18.41 -21.06 -15.39
C ARG A 272 -19.80 -21.38 -14.85
N ASP A 273 -19.93 -22.40 -14.01
CA ASP A 273 -21.20 -22.75 -13.36
C ASP A 273 -21.68 -21.63 -12.42
N LEU A 274 -20.75 -20.81 -11.92
CA LEU A 274 -21.00 -19.62 -11.10
C LEU A 274 -21.14 -18.33 -11.93
N GLY A 275 -21.17 -18.43 -13.27
CA GLY A 275 -21.38 -17.29 -14.18
C GLY A 275 -20.13 -16.46 -14.51
N ILE A 276 -18.93 -16.91 -14.12
CA ILE A 276 -17.66 -16.26 -14.45
C ILE A 276 -16.96 -17.05 -15.56
N GLU A 277 -17.02 -16.54 -16.78
CA GLU A 277 -16.38 -17.18 -17.94
C GLU A 277 -15.00 -16.58 -18.22
N ILE A 278 -13.95 -17.36 -17.92
CA ILE A 278 -12.58 -17.03 -18.30
C ILE A 278 -12.32 -17.58 -19.71
N PRO A 279 -11.96 -16.74 -20.70
CA PRO A 279 -11.63 -17.18 -22.05
C PRO A 279 -10.56 -18.28 -22.08
N ALA A 280 -10.69 -19.21 -23.02
CA ALA A 280 -9.73 -20.31 -23.18
C ALA A 280 -8.31 -19.82 -23.52
N ASP A 281 -8.20 -18.63 -24.12
CA ASP A 281 -6.94 -17.98 -24.45
C ASP A 281 -6.41 -17.06 -23.33
N THR A 282 -7.07 -17.01 -22.16
CA THR A 282 -6.57 -16.24 -21.02
C THR A 282 -5.62 -17.09 -20.18
N VAL A 283 -4.44 -16.57 -19.86
CA VAL A 283 -3.49 -17.14 -18.90
C VAL A 283 -3.24 -16.18 -17.72
N PHE A 284 -3.29 -16.72 -16.49
CA PHE A 284 -2.89 -15.98 -15.30
C PHE A 284 -1.39 -16.16 -15.06
N VAL A 285 -0.66 -15.05 -14.92
CA VAL A 285 0.80 -15.03 -14.77
C VAL A 285 1.17 -14.42 -13.43
N PRO A 286 1.83 -15.15 -12.53
CA PRO A 286 2.26 -14.62 -11.26
C PRO A 286 3.49 -13.72 -11.41
N ALA A 287 3.53 -12.64 -10.66
CA ALA A 287 4.64 -11.70 -10.64
C ALA A 287 4.86 -11.07 -9.27
N GLN A 288 6.04 -10.49 -9.06
CA GLN A 288 6.35 -9.64 -7.90
C GLN A 288 7.08 -8.37 -8.31
N HIS A 289 6.55 -7.22 -7.88
CA HIS A 289 7.22 -5.92 -7.94
C HIS A 289 8.15 -5.77 -6.73
N ASP A 290 9.45 -5.64 -6.97
CA ASP A 290 10.41 -5.22 -5.95
C ASP A 290 10.38 -3.70 -5.84
N THR A 291 9.77 -3.20 -4.77
CA THR A 291 9.58 -1.77 -4.53
C THR A 291 10.88 -1.04 -4.24
N ALA A 292 11.97 -1.71 -3.91
CA ALA A 292 13.25 -1.05 -3.72
C ALA A 292 13.93 -0.72 -5.06
N THR A 293 13.66 -1.53 -6.09
CA THR A 293 14.37 -1.46 -7.38
C THR A 293 13.49 -1.18 -8.61
N ASP A 294 12.17 -1.18 -8.42
CA ASP A 294 11.15 -1.07 -9.47
C ASP A 294 11.21 -2.14 -10.55
N ARG A 295 11.79 -3.29 -10.21
CA ARG A 295 11.82 -4.45 -11.10
C ARG A 295 10.63 -5.34 -10.80
N VAL A 296 10.02 -5.84 -11.86
CA VAL A 296 8.99 -6.87 -11.76
C VAL A 296 9.57 -8.19 -12.26
N VAL A 297 9.50 -9.20 -11.42
CA VAL A 297 9.90 -10.58 -11.74
C VAL A 297 8.63 -11.37 -12.05
N LEU A 298 8.60 -12.02 -13.21
CA LEU A 298 7.57 -13.00 -13.56
C LEU A 298 7.99 -14.36 -13.01
N PHE A 299 7.04 -15.11 -12.47
CA PHE A 299 7.26 -16.47 -11.97
C PHE A 299 6.60 -17.50 -12.89
N ASP A 300 7.03 -18.74 -12.74
CA ASP A 300 6.42 -19.92 -13.37
C ASP A 300 6.29 -19.80 -14.91
N GLU A 301 7.25 -19.10 -15.55
CA GLU A 301 7.23 -18.82 -16.99
C GLU A 301 7.27 -20.11 -17.84
N GLU A 302 7.82 -21.18 -17.28
CA GLU A 302 7.85 -22.52 -17.86
C GLU A 302 6.46 -23.17 -17.98
N LEU A 303 5.49 -22.74 -17.17
CA LEU A 303 4.11 -23.22 -17.21
C LEU A 303 3.25 -22.45 -18.22
N ILE A 304 3.77 -21.35 -18.78
CA ILE A 304 3.02 -20.51 -19.71
C ILE A 304 2.94 -21.19 -21.09
N PRO A 305 1.73 -21.32 -21.69
CA PRO A 305 1.55 -21.89 -23.01
C PRO A 305 2.41 -21.21 -24.09
N THR A 306 2.90 -22.00 -25.04
CA THR A 306 3.86 -21.53 -26.05
C THR A 306 3.31 -20.46 -26.98
N ASP A 307 2.00 -20.39 -27.16
CA ASP A 307 1.30 -19.39 -27.97
C ASP A 307 1.22 -18.01 -27.27
N HIS A 308 1.65 -17.90 -26.01
CA HIS A 308 1.73 -16.64 -25.26
C HIS A 308 3.17 -16.08 -25.20
N ARG A 309 4.16 -16.74 -25.83
CA ARG A 309 5.57 -16.34 -25.74
C ARG A 309 5.82 -14.89 -26.14
N ASP A 310 5.17 -14.43 -27.22
CA ASP A 310 5.31 -13.06 -27.70
C ASP A 310 4.67 -12.04 -26.74
N ASP A 311 3.54 -12.41 -26.12
CA ASP A 311 2.88 -11.58 -25.11
C ASP A 311 3.76 -11.42 -23.86
N ILE A 312 4.41 -12.50 -23.40
CA ILE A 312 5.35 -12.46 -22.27
C ILE A 312 6.63 -11.69 -22.62
N ALA A 313 7.14 -11.82 -23.85
CA ALA A 313 8.29 -11.05 -24.31
C ALA A 313 7.99 -9.54 -24.33
N ARG A 314 6.82 -9.15 -24.84
CA ARG A 314 6.31 -7.76 -24.79
C ARG A 314 6.18 -7.28 -23.35
N LEU A 315 5.46 -8.03 -22.51
CA LEU A 315 5.26 -7.73 -21.10
C LEU A 315 6.57 -7.48 -20.35
N ARG A 316 7.58 -8.32 -20.54
CA ARG A 316 8.89 -8.18 -19.89
C ARG A 316 9.59 -6.89 -20.32
N ALA A 317 9.52 -6.53 -21.60
CA ALA A 317 10.12 -5.31 -22.11
C ALA A 317 9.43 -4.06 -21.54
N ASP A 318 8.10 -4.08 -21.47
CA ASP A 318 7.29 -2.96 -20.99
C ASP A 318 7.39 -2.78 -19.47
N LEU A 319 7.40 -3.87 -18.69
CA LEU A 319 7.67 -3.83 -17.24
C LEU A 319 9.05 -3.23 -16.95
N LYS A 320 10.08 -3.61 -17.72
CA LYS A 320 11.43 -3.04 -17.57
C LYS A 320 11.46 -1.54 -17.90
N ARG A 321 10.70 -1.12 -18.91
CA ARG A 321 10.57 0.30 -19.28
C ARG A 321 9.85 1.08 -18.18
N ALA A 322 8.67 0.62 -17.77
CA ALA A 322 7.87 1.25 -16.72
C ALA A 322 8.63 1.34 -15.40
N GLY A 323 9.31 0.27 -14.99
CA GLY A 323 10.17 0.26 -13.80
C GLY A 323 11.32 1.26 -13.86
N SER A 324 11.96 1.43 -15.02
CA SER A 324 13.04 2.43 -15.18
C SER A 324 12.52 3.86 -15.10
N LEU A 325 11.30 4.12 -15.59
CA LEU A 325 10.64 5.43 -15.48
C LEU A 325 10.23 5.72 -14.04
N LEU A 326 9.68 4.73 -13.34
CA LEU A 326 9.35 4.84 -11.92
C LEU A 326 10.59 5.11 -11.05
N ALA A 327 11.70 4.42 -11.32
CA ALA A 327 12.96 4.67 -10.62
C ALA A 327 13.45 6.11 -10.83
N ALA A 328 13.28 6.68 -12.03
CA ALA A 328 13.64 8.08 -12.30
C ALA A 328 12.79 9.06 -11.51
N GLU A 329 11.47 8.84 -11.47
CA GLU A 329 10.54 9.64 -10.67
C GLU A 329 10.88 9.60 -9.18
N ARG A 330 11.25 8.42 -8.67
CA ARG A 330 11.62 8.24 -7.26
C ARG A 330 12.95 8.90 -6.90
N CYS A 331 13.92 8.90 -7.81
CA CYS A 331 15.19 9.58 -7.58
C CYS A 331 15.02 11.07 -7.29
N ALA A 332 13.95 11.72 -7.79
CA ALA A 332 13.67 13.13 -7.49
C ALA A 332 13.55 13.45 -5.99
N VAL A 333 13.17 12.45 -5.18
CA VAL A 333 12.95 12.63 -3.73
C VAL A 333 13.88 11.79 -2.86
N LEU A 334 14.73 10.93 -3.45
CA LEU A 334 15.67 10.10 -2.70
C LEU A 334 16.91 10.90 -2.26
N PRO A 335 17.34 10.84 -0.99
CA PRO A 335 18.51 11.58 -0.53
C PRO A 335 19.78 11.10 -1.25
N GLY A 336 20.53 12.06 -1.82
CA GLY A 336 21.77 11.80 -2.56
C GLY A 336 21.59 11.27 -3.98
N ALA A 337 20.35 11.16 -4.47
CA ALA A 337 20.09 10.87 -5.88
C ALA A 337 20.13 12.16 -6.73
N SER A 338 20.44 12.02 -8.02
CA SER A 338 20.22 13.12 -8.98
C SER A 338 18.71 13.34 -9.12
N PRO A 339 18.22 14.61 -9.17
CA PRO A 339 16.78 14.87 -9.24
C PRO A 339 16.11 14.43 -10.55
N GLU A 340 16.85 14.50 -11.67
CA GLU A 340 16.33 14.18 -13.01
C GLU A 340 17.29 13.25 -13.76
N PRO A 341 17.50 12.02 -13.26
CA PRO A 341 18.40 11.07 -13.90
C PRO A 341 17.73 10.47 -15.14
N ALA A 342 18.52 10.12 -16.15
CA ALA A 342 18.02 9.29 -17.24
C ALA A 342 17.48 7.95 -16.68
N PRO A 343 16.36 7.40 -17.19
CA PRO A 343 15.71 6.21 -16.61
C PRO A 343 16.62 5.01 -16.34
N ARG A 344 17.55 4.73 -17.27
CA ARG A 344 18.53 3.64 -17.11
C ARG A 344 19.54 3.90 -16.00
N GLN A 345 19.93 5.15 -15.79
CA GLN A 345 20.83 5.54 -14.70
C GLN A 345 20.09 5.47 -13.37
N ALA A 346 18.83 5.91 -13.33
CA ALA A 346 17.97 5.80 -12.16
C ALA A 346 17.79 4.34 -11.71
N ALA A 347 17.44 3.44 -12.64
CA ALA A 347 17.28 2.02 -12.36
C ALA A 347 18.56 1.35 -11.83
N ARG A 348 19.74 1.80 -12.27
CA ARG A 348 21.03 1.34 -11.71
C ARG A 348 21.30 1.95 -10.33
N HIS A 349 20.94 3.22 -10.14
CA HIS A 349 21.12 3.91 -8.87
C HIS A 349 20.30 3.24 -7.76
N VAL A 350 18.98 3.04 -7.96
CA VAL A 350 18.11 2.39 -6.96
C VAL A 350 18.52 0.94 -6.68
N ALA A 351 18.94 0.19 -7.71
CA ALA A 351 19.48 -1.16 -7.52
C ALA A 351 20.79 -1.16 -6.70
N GLY A 352 21.69 -0.21 -6.96
CA GLY A 352 22.90 -0.02 -6.16
C GLY A 352 22.59 0.32 -4.71
N ARG A 353 21.63 1.22 -4.47
CA ARG A 353 21.18 1.60 -3.12
C ARG A 353 20.59 0.42 -2.34
N SER A 354 19.71 -0.35 -2.96
CA SER A 354 19.08 -1.54 -2.35
C SER A 354 20.14 -2.53 -1.84
N SER A 355 21.24 -2.64 -2.58
CA SER A 355 22.34 -3.57 -2.28
C SER A 355 23.48 -3.01 -1.42
N ASP A 356 23.39 -1.76 -1.00
CA ASP A 356 24.41 -1.11 -0.18
C ASP A 356 24.07 -1.32 1.31
N TRP A 357 24.91 -2.09 2.00
CA TRP A 357 24.72 -2.40 3.43
C TRP A 357 24.81 -1.15 4.32
N ALA A 358 25.45 -0.07 3.87
CA ALA A 358 25.53 1.19 4.60
C ALA A 358 24.33 2.12 4.31
N GLN A 359 23.48 1.76 3.35
CA GLN A 359 22.36 2.61 2.95
C GLN A 359 21.28 2.63 4.04
N VAL A 360 20.95 3.84 4.50
CA VAL A 360 19.88 4.08 5.49
C VAL A 360 18.57 4.52 4.84
N TYR A 361 18.61 4.97 3.58
CA TYR A 361 17.45 5.31 2.73
C TYR A 361 17.42 4.40 1.49
N PRO A 362 17.17 3.09 1.64
CA PRO A 362 17.11 2.20 0.47
C PRO A 362 15.90 2.55 -0.41
N GLU A 363 14.77 2.85 0.23
CA GLU A 363 13.58 3.45 -0.34
C GLU A 363 12.85 4.26 0.75
N TRP A 364 11.77 4.96 0.39
CA TRP A 364 10.93 5.70 1.34
C TRP A 364 9.81 4.86 1.98
N GLY A 365 9.64 3.60 1.55
CA GLY A 365 8.50 2.80 1.94
C GLY A 365 7.19 3.52 1.57
N LEU A 366 6.30 3.61 2.55
CA LEU A 366 4.96 4.18 2.42
C LEU A 366 4.88 5.63 2.94
N ALA A 367 6.01 6.34 3.03
CA ALA A 367 6.02 7.76 3.38
C ALA A 367 5.13 8.57 2.41
N GLY A 368 4.39 9.54 2.94
CA GLY A 368 3.42 10.33 2.18
C GLY A 368 2.05 9.66 1.93
N ASN A 369 1.80 8.43 2.39
CA ASN A 369 0.48 7.82 2.29
C ASN A 369 -0.61 8.70 2.93
N ALA A 370 -1.76 8.85 2.27
CA ALA A 370 -2.79 9.83 2.63
C ALA A 370 -4.23 9.39 2.35
N ALA A 371 -4.48 8.47 1.40
CA ALA A 371 -5.83 8.01 1.11
C ALA A 371 -5.90 6.54 0.68
N PHE A 372 -7.10 5.97 0.73
CA PHE A 372 -7.44 4.62 0.27
C PHE A 372 -8.70 4.70 -0.58
N ILE A 373 -8.62 4.33 -1.86
CA ILE A 373 -9.75 4.40 -2.80
C ILE A 373 -10.26 2.99 -3.07
N VAL A 374 -11.57 2.80 -2.87
CA VAL A 374 -12.37 1.62 -3.25
C VAL A 374 -13.37 2.05 -4.31
N ALA A 375 -13.01 1.87 -5.58
CA ALA A 375 -13.84 2.33 -6.69
C ALA A 375 -13.47 1.60 -7.98
N PRO A 376 -14.29 1.72 -9.04
CA PRO A 376 -13.91 1.24 -10.35
C PRO A 376 -12.61 1.89 -10.81
N ARG A 377 -11.78 1.15 -11.56
CA ARG A 377 -10.46 1.63 -12.03
C ARG A 377 -10.55 2.97 -12.76
N ASP A 378 -11.64 3.20 -13.49
CA ASP A 378 -11.89 4.40 -14.28
C ASP A 378 -11.88 5.70 -13.45
N VAL A 379 -12.17 5.63 -12.15
CA VAL A 379 -12.21 6.80 -11.24
C VAL A 379 -10.82 7.43 -11.06
N THR A 380 -9.76 6.64 -11.21
CA THR A 380 -8.38 7.07 -10.98
C THR A 380 -7.52 6.97 -12.24
N ARG A 381 -8.11 6.70 -13.42
CA ARG A 381 -7.35 6.41 -14.65
C ARG A 381 -6.72 7.68 -15.19
N GLY A 382 -5.42 7.62 -15.50
CA GLY A 382 -4.67 8.78 -16.00
C GLY A 382 -4.39 9.87 -14.95
N ILE A 383 -4.71 9.65 -13.68
CA ILE A 383 -4.43 10.58 -12.59
C ILE A 383 -3.09 10.20 -11.95
N ASP A 384 -2.18 11.16 -11.77
CA ASP A 384 -0.99 10.98 -10.96
C ASP A 384 -1.35 11.18 -9.48
N LEU A 385 -1.41 10.07 -8.74
CA LEU A 385 -1.73 10.09 -7.31
C LEU A 385 -0.48 10.23 -6.44
N GLN A 386 0.67 10.53 -7.07
CA GLN A 386 1.94 10.84 -6.42
C GLN A 386 2.41 9.74 -5.46
N ARG A 387 2.00 8.48 -5.68
CA ARG A 387 2.26 7.34 -4.78
C ARG A 387 1.79 7.56 -3.34
N ARG A 388 0.72 8.31 -3.14
CA ARG A 388 0.13 8.61 -1.81
C ARG A 388 -1.13 7.83 -1.50
N VAL A 389 -1.67 7.10 -2.48
CA VAL A 389 -3.01 6.53 -2.40
C VAL A 389 -2.96 5.02 -2.56
N PHE A 390 -3.52 4.31 -1.60
CA PHE A 390 -3.78 2.88 -1.73
C PHE A 390 -4.97 2.69 -2.67
N LEU A 391 -4.85 1.80 -3.65
CA LEU A 391 -5.86 1.64 -4.69
C LEU A 391 -6.42 0.22 -4.68
N HIS A 392 -7.72 0.10 -4.43
CA HIS A 392 -8.48 -1.13 -4.55
C HIS A 392 -9.54 -0.97 -5.65
N SER A 393 -9.44 -1.77 -6.71
CA SER A 393 -10.47 -1.86 -7.74
C SER A 393 -11.70 -2.55 -7.16
N TYR A 394 -12.88 -1.97 -7.38
CA TYR A 394 -14.15 -2.49 -6.88
C TYR A 394 -15.29 -2.05 -7.79
N VAL A 395 -16.24 -2.92 -8.06
CA VAL A 395 -17.43 -2.67 -8.89
C VAL A 395 -18.65 -3.07 -8.08
N ALA A 396 -19.50 -2.09 -7.72
CA ALA A 396 -20.60 -2.28 -6.78
C ALA A 396 -21.72 -3.17 -7.34
N GLU A 397 -21.82 -3.26 -8.66
CA GLU A 397 -22.84 -3.99 -9.42
C GLU A 397 -22.62 -5.52 -9.36
N VAL A 398 -21.38 -5.97 -9.23
CA VAL A 398 -21.04 -7.40 -9.09
C VAL A 398 -21.01 -7.86 -7.63
N ASP A 399 -21.29 -6.95 -6.70
CA ASP A 399 -21.35 -7.18 -5.24
C ASP A 399 -22.68 -6.65 -4.68
N PRO A 400 -23.83 -7.27 -5.04
CA PRO A 400 -25.15 -6.74 -4.69
C PRO A 400 -25.41 -6.74 -3.18
N ASP A 401 -24.89 -7.73 -2.45
CA ASP A 401 -25.07 -7.89 -1.00
C ASP A 401 -24.03 -7.11 -0.17
N GLY A 402 -22.94 -6.65 -0.79
CA GLY A 402 -21.90 -5.87 -0.14
C GLY A 402 -20.86 -6.71 0.60
N SER A 403 -20.87 -8.04 0.45
CA SER A 403 -19.93 -8.93 1.12
C SER A 403 -18.47 -8.68 0.70
N ALA A 404 -18.23 -8.38 -0.59
CA ALA A 404 -16.91 -8.02 -1.06
C ALA A 404 -16.48 -6.67 -0.47
N LEU A 405 -17.34 -5.66 -0.51
CA LEU A 405 -17.06 -4.35 0.10
C LEU A 405 -16.81 -4.45 1.60
N GLU A 406 -17.60 -5.25 2.32
CA GLU A 406 -17.43 -5.49 3.75
C GLU A 406 -16.05 -6.07 4.04
N THR A 407 -15.61 -7.05 3.24
CA THR A 407 -14.26 -7.62 3.34
C THR A 407 -13.17 -6.59 3.07
N ILE A 408 -13.34 -5.76 2.03
CA ILE A 408 -12.39 -4.69 1.67
C ILE A 408 -12.26 -3.66 2.81
N LEU A 409 -13.38 -3.23 3.39
CA LEU A 409 -13.39 -2.23 4.47
C LEU A 409 -12.88 -2.79 5.80
N THR A 410 -13.10 -4.07 6.08
CA THR A 410 -12.71 -4.69 7.37
C THR A 410 -11.29 -5.26 7.40
N ALA A 411 -10.68 -5.55 6.24
CA ALA A 411 -9.30 -6.04 6.17
C ALA A 411 -8.36 -5.05 5.45
N PRO A 412 -8.36 -4.91 4.11
CA PRO A 412 -7.47 -3.97 3.40
C PRO A 412 -7.46 -2.53 3.92
N LEU A 413 -8.64 -1.93 4.17
CA LEU A 413 -8.71 -0.56 4.69
C LEU A 413 -8.13 -0.45 6.10
N VAL A 414 -8.41 -1.42 6.98
CA VAL A 414 -7.86 -1.43 8.35
C VAL A 414 -6.34 -1.57 8.31
N VAL A 415 -5.80 -2.43 7.45
CA VAL A 415 -4.34 -2.55 7.24
C VAL A 415 -3.74 -1.24 6.75
N ALA A 416 -4.37 -0.59 5.76
CA ALA A 416 -3.92 0.72 5.27
C ALA A 416 -3.96 1.79 6.37
N GLN A 417 -4.97 1.76 7.24
CA GLN A 417 -5.09 2.64 8.40
C GLN A 417 -3.98 2.38 9.43
N TRP A 418 -3.62 1.13 9.71
CA TRP A 418 -2.50 0.81 10.60
C TRP A 418 -1.17 1.28 10.05
N ILE A 419 -0.93 1.10 8.75
CA ILE A 419 0.25 1.63 8.06
C ILE A 419 0.24 3.16 8.19
N ASN A 420 -0.86 3.82 7.86
CA ASN A 420 -0.97 5.28 7.97
C ASN A 420 -0.64 5.77 9.40
N CYS A 421 -1.23 5.15 10.43
CA CYS A 421 -0.94 5.48 11.82
C CYS A 421 0.51 5.22 12.21
N GLN A 422 1.14 4.16 11.71
CA GLN A 422 2.55 3.90 12.00
C GLN A 422 3.42 5.07 11.52
N TYR A 423 3.23 5.55 10.30
CA TYR A 423 3.95 6.70 9.77
C TYR A 423 3.54 8.02 10.47
N PHE A 424 2.24 8.21 10.73
CA PHE A 424 1.71 9.39 11.42
C PHE A 424 2.36 9.54 12.79
N PHE A 425 2.29 8.51 13.63
CA PHE A 425 2.80 8.56 15.00
C PHE A 425 4.32 8.61 15.07
N SER A 426 5.02 7.89 14.18
CA SER A 426 6.48 8.02 14.05
C SER A 426 6.92 9.42 13.60
N THR A 427 6.02 10.23 13.02
CA THR A 427 6.31 11.59 12.59
C THR A 427 5.97 12.64 13.66
N VAL A 428 4.81 12.54 14.30
CA VAL A 428 4.34 13.56 15.27
C VAL A 428 4.95 13.40 16.67
N ALA A 429 5.32 12.18 17.05
CA ALA A 429 5.92 11.87 18.35
C ALA A 429 7.02 10.80 18.21
N PRO A 430 8.11 11.12 17.48
CA PRO A 430 9.16 10.17 17.12
C PRO A 430 9.87 9.57 18.33
N GLU A 431 9.91 10.26 19.48
CA GLU A 431 10.52 9.75 20.71
C GLU A 431 9.69 8.64 21.36
N ARG A 432 8.38 8.61 21.12
CA ARG A 432 7.46 7.64 21.74
C ARG A 432 7.03 6.53 20.77
N PHE A 433 6.79 6.90 19.52
CA PHE A 433 6.23 6.00 18.50
C PHE A 433 7.14 5.86 17.27
N GLY A 434 8.34 6.43 17.30
CA GLY A 434 9.39 6.16 16.33
C GLY A 434 10.41 5.17 16.88
N ALA A 435 11.51 5.03 16.15
CA ALA A 435 12.64 4.20 16.54
C ALA A 435 13.97 4.96 16.58
N GLY A 436 13.97 6.30 16.56
CA GLY A 436 15.20 7.09 16.50
C GLY A 436 15.95 6.90 15.17
N THR A 437 17.29 6.95 15.19
CA THR A 437 18.10 6.90 13.96
C THR A 437 18.56 5.49 13.60
N LYS A 438 18.31 5.09 12.34
CA LYS A 438 18.72 3.79 11.79
C LYS A 438 20.22 3.50 11.90
N THR A 439 21.05 4.54 12.02
CA THR A 439 22.51 4.43 12.10
C THR A 439 23.03 3.74 13.37
N ILE A 440 22.22 3.64 14.42
CA ILE A 440 22.63 3.05 15.72
C ILE A 440 21.73 1.90 16.16
N HIS A 441 20.94 1.33 15.25
CA HIS A 441 19.98 0.27 15.59
C HIS A 441 20.66 -1.07 15.82
N ASN A 442 20.28 -1.72 16.92
CA ASN A 442 20.55 -3.12 17.19
C ASN A 442 19.23 -3.88 17.13
N VAL A 443 19.14 -4.89 16.26
CA VAL A 443 17.94 -5.72 16.10
C VAL A 443 17.78 -6.65 17.28
N VAL A 444 16.57 -6.72 17.85
CA VAL A 444 16.25 -7.56 19.00
C VAL A 444 15.21 -8.61 18.60
N GLY A 445 15.67 -9.82 18.32
CA GLY A 445 14.82 -11.01 18.14
C GLY A 445 13.73 -10.88 17.06
N GLY A 446 13.88 -9.97 16.09
CA GLY A 446 12.86 -9.65 15.10
C GLY A 446 11.63 -8.90 15.65
N ALA A 447 11.58 -8.64 16.96
CA ALA A 447 10.46 -7.96 17.61
C ALA A 447 10.55 -6.43 17.49
N GLY A 448 11.76 -5.89 17.35
CA GLY A 448 12.01 -4.45 17.24
C GLY A 448 13.50 -4.14 17.28
N VAL A 449 13.83 -2.88 17.61
CA VAL A 449 15.22 -2.41 17.72
C VAL A 449 15.50 -1.70 19.03
N ILE A 450 16.77 -1.64 19.43
CA ILE A 450 17.27 -0.68 20.42
C ILE A 450 18.14 0.35 19.70
N ALA A 451 17.97 1.63 20.03
CA ALA A 451 18.81 2.70 19.51
C ALA A 451 20.02 2.94 20.42
N GLY A 452 21.21 2.47 20.01
CA GLY A 452 22.44 2.54 20.79
C GLY A 452 22.74 1.25 21.56
N HIS A 453 23.62 1.33 22.56
CA HIS A 453 24.13 0.17 23.31
C HIS A 453 23.21 -0.28 24.46
N SER A 454 22.25 0.57 24.87
CA SER A 454 21.26 0.32 25.90
C SER A 454 20.01 1.17 25.60
N GLY A 455 18.85 0.77 26.12
CA GLY A 455 17.59 1.49 25.94
C GLY A 455 16.38 0.55 25.87
N ASP A 456 15.20 1.15 25.80
CA ASP A 456 13.95 0.41 25.63
C ASP A 456 13.80 -0.13 24.20
N LEU A 457 12.99 -1.19 24.07
CA LEU A 457 12.63 -1.75 22.77
C LEU A 457 11.74 -0.76 22.00
N MET A 458 12.14 -0.41 20.79
CA MET A 458 11.42 0.49 19.89
C MET A 458 10.77 -0.30 18.74
N LEU A 459 9.47 -0.07 18.53
CA LEU A 459 8.63 -0.78 17.55
C LEU A 459 8.20 0.12 16.36
N GLY A 460 8.50 1.43 16.46
CA GLY A 460 8.13 2.42 15.45
C GLY A 460 9.04 2.41 14.23
N LEU A 461 8.87 3.42 13.36
CA LEU A 461 9.73 3.61 12.20
C LEU A 461 10.94 4.49 12.55
N PRO A 462 12.11 4.28 11.90
CA PRO A 462 13.26 5.15 12.05
C PRO A 462 12.97 6.53 11.47
N TRP A 463 13.72 7.53 11.92
CA TRP A 463 13.67 8.88 11.36
C TRP A 463 13.88 8.89 9.84
N GLN A 464 14.74 7.99 9.34
CA GLN A 464 15.02 7.82 7.91
C GLN A 464 13.86 7.25 7.08
N SER A 465 12.77 6.81 7.71
CA SER A 465 11.54 6.41 7.00
C SER A 465 10.55 7.58 6.86
N VAL A 466 10.72 8.68 7.61
CA VAL A 466 9.76 9.79 7.64
C VAL A 466 10.39 11.14 7.25
N SER A 467 11.72 11.27 7.30
CA SER A 467 12.44 12.53 7.13
C SER A 467 13.83 12.31 6.51
N ASP A 468 14.30 13.28 5.72
CA ASP A 468 15.70 13.34 5.26
C ASP A 468 16.60 14.18 6.20
N GLY A 469 16.06 14.65 7.32
CA GLY A 469 16.71 15.54 8.27
C GLY A 469 16.58 17.05 7.95
N LYS A 470 16.13 17.40 6.74
CA LYS A 470 15.83 18.79 6.36
C LYS A 470 14.33 19.03 6.24
N ARG A 471 13.59 18.04 5.75
CA ARG A 471 12.13 18.08 5.60
C ARG A 471 11.51 16.74 5.97
N LEU A 472 10.26 16.79 6.42
CA LEU A 472 9.42 15.60 6.51
C LEU A 472 9.00 15.18 5.11
N LEU A 473 9.18 13.90 4.79
CA LEU A 473 8.65 13.28 3.58
C LEU A 473 7.26 12.70 3.85
N HIS A 474 7.04 12.17 5.05
CA HIS A 474 5.69 11.82 5.48
C HIS A 474 5.04 13.04 6.12
N GLU A 475 3.99 13.54 5.47
CA GLU A 475 3.08 14.51 6.06
C GLU A 475 2.09 13.76 6.95
N PRO A 476 2.04 14.02 8.26
CA PRO A 476 1.22 13.25 9.19
C PRO A 476 -0.25 13.62 9.00
N MET A 477 -0.93 12.89 8.10
CA MET A 477 -2.34 13.04 7.79
C MET A 477 -3.10 11.78 8.17
N ARG A 478 -4.29 11.93 8.73
CA ARG A 478 -5.22 10.80 8.89
C ARG A 478 -5.73 10.35 7.54
N LEU A 479 -5.74 9.04 7.32
CA LEU A 479 -6.13 8.44 6.06
C LEU A 479 -7.57 8.83 5.67
N LEU A 480 -7.75 9.22 4.41
CA LEU A 480 -9.07 9.38 3.78
C LEU A 480 -9.47 8.06 3.08
N ALA A 481 -10.56 7.44 3.50
CA ALA A 481 -11.24 6.40 2.75
C ALA A 481 -12.18 7.04 1.70
N VAL A 482 -12.07 6.64 0.45
CA VAL A 482 -12.95 7.08 -0.65
C VAL A 482 -13.62 5.86 -1.24
N VAL A 483 -14.94 5.79 -1.19
CA VAL A 483 -15.70 4.58 -1.56
C VAL A 483 -16.78 4.92 -2.58
N GLN A 484 -16.75 4.27 -3.73
CA GLN A 484 -17.85 4.33 -4.70
C GLN A 484 -18.73 3.09 -4.57
N ALA A 485 -19.82 3.23 -3.81
CA ALA A 485 -20.84 2.21 -3.57
C ALA A 485 -22.11 2.88 -3.02
N PRO A 486 -23.30 2.26 -3.13
CA PRO A 486 -24.51 2.80 -2.51
C PRO A 486 -24.30 3.17 -1.04
N LEU A 487 -24.63 4.40 -0.65
CA LEU A 487 -24.34 4.91 0.70
C LEU A 487 -25.00 4.06 1.79
N SER A 488 -26.21 3.56 1.53
CA SER A 488 -26.92 2.64 2.44
C SER A 488 -26.17 1.32 2.67
N ARG A 489 -25.42 0.85 1.67
CA ARG A 489 -24.57 -0.35 1.80
C ARG A 489 -23.34 -0.04 2.67
N ILE A 490 -22.74 1.14 2.48
CA ILE A 490 -21.62 1.59 3.31
C ILE A 490 -22.07 1.71 4.78
N ASP A 491 -23.22 2.34 5.04
CA ASP A 491 -23.79 2.46 6.39
C ASP A 491 -24.05 1.10 7.03
N MET A 492 -24.72 0.20 6.29
CA MET A 492 -24.98 -1.17 6.76
C MET A 492 -23.68 -1.88 7.18
N ILE A 493 -22.62 -1.73 6.40
CA ILE A 493 -21.32 -2.34 6.70
C ILE A 493 -20.70 -1.72 7.95
N ILE A 494 -20.73 -0.39 8.09
CA ILE A 494 -20.23 0.29 9.28
C ILE A 494 -21.01 -0.17 10.53
N ASP A 495 -22.33 -0.20 10.47
CA ASP A 495 -23.21 -0.62 11.57
C ASP A 495 -22.96 -2.06 12.04
N ARG A 496 -22.57 -2.94 11.12
CA ARG A 496 -22.25 -4.35 11.44
C ARG A 496 -20.85 -4.53 12.03
N ASN A 497 -19.95 -3.57 11.84
CA ASN A 497 -18.53 -3.73 12.14
C ASN A 497 -18.03 -2.74 13.20
N PRO A 498 -17.90 -3.15 14.47
CA PRO A 498 -17.45 -2.28 15.57
C PRO A 498 -16.08 -1.61 15.34
N ILE A 499 -15.19 -2.25 14.57
CA ILE A 499 -13.90 -1.65 14.21
C ILE A 499 -14.09 -0.41 13.31
N LEU A 500 -15.00 -0.48 12.33
CA LEU A 500 -15.29 0.64 11.43
C LEU A 500 -15.99 1.78 12.16
N GLN A 501 -16.94 1.46 13.04
CA GLN A 501 -17.58 2.47 13.91
C GLN A 501 -16.56 3.24 14.74
N ARG A 502 -15.57 2.56 15.32
CA ARG A 502 -14.52 3.23 16.09
C ARG A 502 -13.55 4.03 15.23
N LEU A 503 -13.22 3.55 14.04
CA LEU A 503 -12.28 4.25 13.15
C LEU A 503 -12.91 5.52 12.56
N PHE A 504 -14.13 5.41 12.02
CA PHE A 504 -14.82 6.57 11.45
C PHE A 504 -15.45 7.46 12.53
N GLY A 505 -16.09 6.88 13.54
CA GLY A 505 -16.79 7.64 14.58
C GLY A 505 -15.86 8.46 15.48
N ASN A 506 -14.61 8.05 15.66
CA ASN A 506 -13.62 8.84 16.43
C ASN A 506 -12.67 9.65 15.53
N ASP A 507 -13.02 9.85 14.26
CA ASP A 507 -12.22 10.59 13.27
C ASP A 507 -10.76 10.08 13.15
N TRP A 508 -10.51 8.78 13.34
CA TRP A 508 -9.22 8.15 12.96
C TRP A 508 -9.10 7.96 11.45
N LEU A 509 -10.26 7.89 10.77
CA LEU A 509 -10.43 7.89 9.33
C LEU A 509 -11.46 8.94 8.93
N ALA A 510 -11.21 9.65 7.83
CA ALA A 510 -12.27 10.37 7.12
C ALA A 510 -12.87 9.45 6.05
N LEU A 511 -14.18 9.56 5.79
CA LEU A 511 -14.85 8.77 4.75
C LEU A 511 -15.60 9.67 3.77
N ALA A 512 -15.24 9.56 2.50
CA ALA A 512 -15.96 10.10 1.36
C ALA A 512 -16.66 8.96 0.61
N GLY A 513 -17.96 9.09 0.35
CA GLY A 513 -18.78 8.10 -0.32
C GLY A 513 -19.60 8.71 -1.46
N ARG A 514 -19.84 7.95 -2.53
CA ARG A 514 -20.87 8.26 -3.54
C ARG A 514 -21.43 6.97 -4.13
N GLY A 515 -22.69 6.95 -4.55
CA GLY A 515 -23.31 5.78 -5.15
C GLY A 515 -22.89 5.61 -6.60
N GLN A 516 -23.01 6.68 -7.39
CA GLN A 516 -22.76 6.69 -8.83
C GLN A 516 -21.67 7.69 -9.22
N PRO A 517 -21.06 7.54 -10.42
CA PRO A 517 -19.94 8.39 -10.83
C PRO A 517 -20.27 9.87 -11.02
N ASP A 518 -21.52 10.20 -11.32
CA ASP A 518 -22.06 11.54 -11.55
C ASP A 518 -22.58 12.22 -10.27
N GLU A 519 -22.65 11.48 -9.15
CA GLU A 519 -23.04 12.01 -7.86
C GLU A 519 -21.88 12.75 -7.16
N GLU A 520 -22.23 13.77 -6.38
CA GLU A 520 -21.29 14.47 -5.53
C GLU A 520 -20.82 13.59 -4.37
N TRP A 521 -19.53 13.71 -4.02
CA TRP A 521 -18.99 13.08 -2.82
C TRP A 521 -19.73 13.54 -1.56
N GLN A 522 -20.13 12.57 -0.75
CA GLN A 522 -20.70 12.78 0.57
C GLN A 522 -19.66 12.42 1.63
N ARG A 523 -19.61 13.19 2.72
CA ARG A 523 -18.84 12.88 3.93
C ARG A 523 -19.72 12.10 4.90
N TRP A 524 -19.20 10.99 5.41
CA TRP A 524 -19.84 10.27 6.51
C TRP A 524 -19.54 10.96 7.85
N THR A 525 -20.55 11.06 8.72
CA THR A 525 -20.44 11.55 10.10
C THR A 525 -21.31 10.69 11.00
N GLN A 526 -21.16 10.79 12.33
CA GLN A 526 -22.07 10.12 13.27
C GLN A 526 -23.54 10.56 13.12
N ALA A 527 -23.76 11.78 12.62
CA ALA A 527 -25.08 12.33 12.31
C ALA A 527 -25.61 11.95 10.90
N GLY A 528 -24.89 11.10 10.16
CA GLY A 528 -25.21 10.67 8.80
C GLY A 528 -24.40 11.38 7.71
N TRP A 529 -24.78 11.14 6.45
CA TRP A 529 -24.10 11.68 5.27
C TRP A 529 -24.39 13.18 5.07
N ARG A 530 -23.35 13.94 4.74
CA ARG A 530 -23.45 15.37 4.39
C ARG A 530 -22.66 15.63 3.09
N PRO A 531 -23.03 16.61 2.25
CA PRO A 531 -22.24 16.95 1.06
C PRO A 531 -20.81 17.33 1.44
N TRP A 532 -19.80 16.81 0.73
CA TRP A 532 -18.39 17.08 1.02
C TRP A 532 -18.06 18.58 0.90
N ALA A 533 -18.64 19.25 -0.09
CA ALA A 533 -18.40 20.67 -0.37
C ALA A 533 -18.98 21.63 0.69
N GLN A 534 -19.80 21.16 1.62
CA GLN A 534 -20.25 21.98 2.75
C GLN A 534 -19.14 22.06 3.81
N ASN A 535 -18.16 22.93 3.55
CA ASN A 535 -17.34 23.47 4.62
C ASN A 535 -18.27 24.30 5.54
N PRO A 536 -18.37 24.03 6.86
CA PRO A 536 -19.21 24.79 7.77
C PRO A 536 -18.85 26.29 7.83
N CYS A 537 -17.70 26.68 7.28
CA CYS A 537 -17.27 28.08 7.18
C CYS A 537 -17.92 28.87 6.01
N SER A 538 -18.66 28.21 5.12
CA SER A 538 -19.20 28.84 3.90
C SER A 538 -20.64 29.34 4.00
N SER A 539 -21.34 29.17 5.13
CA SER A 539 -22.66 29.76 5.33
C SER A 539 -22.57 31.26 5.63
N THR A 540 -22.38 32.05 4.57
CA THR A 540 -22.70 33.47 4.56
C THR A 540 -24.22 33.61 4.50
N GLY A 541 -24.87 33.67 5.67
CA GLY A 541 -26.28 34.06 5.76
C GLY A 541 -27.07 33.29 6.79
N ASN A 542 -27.56 34.03 7.78
CA ASN A 542 -28.50 33.65 8.84
C ASN A 542 -27.96 32.85 10.03
N THR A 543 -27.90 33.57 11.14
CA THR A 543 -27.76 33.15 12.52
C THR A 543 -28.70 32.00 12.88
N ARG A 544 -28.15 30.78 12.91
CA ARG A 544 -28.41 29.79 13.96
C ARG A 544 -27.11 29.03 14.18
N SER A 545 -26.46 29.33 15.30
CA SER A 545 -25.31 28.58 15.81
C SER A 545 -25.75 27.15 16.11
N VAL A 546 -25.53 26.24 15.16
CA VAL A 546 -25.32 24.84 15.51
C VAL A 546 -23.84 24.76 15.82
N HIS A 547 -23.51 24.91 17.11
CA HIS A 547 -22.22 24.46 17.59
C HIS A 547 -22.21 22.95 17.45
N ASP A 548 -21.42 22.39 16.54
CA ASP A 548 -21.00 21.00 16.66
C ASP A 548 -20.15 20.93 17.94
N GLU A 549 -20.77 20.52 19.05
CA GLU A 549 -20.12 20.28 20.34
C GLU A 549 -19.17 19.07 20.30
N GLU A 550 -19.10 18.33 19.19
CA GLU A 550 -18.29 17.11 19.05
C GLU A 550 -16.79 17.34 18.84
N MET A 551 -16.33 18.60 18.71
CA MET A 551 -14.91 18.93 18.52
C MET A 551 -14.13 19.22 19.82
N VAL A 552 -14.68 18.85 20.98
CA VAL A 552 -13.96 18.91 22.26
C VAL A 552 -14.15 17.58 23.00
N PRO A 553 -13.08 16.88 23.43
CA PRO A 553 -13.19 15.69 24.26
C PRO A 553 -13.93 15.92 25.57
#